data_AF-A0AAN8NZ70-F1
#
_entry.id   AF-A0AAN8NZ70-F1
#
_cell.length_a   1.000
_cell.length_b   1.000
_cell.length_c   1.000
_cell.angle_alpha   90.00
_cell.angle_beta   90.00
_cell.angle_gamma   90.00
#
_symmetry.space_group_name_H-M   'P 1'
#
loop_
_entity.id
_entity.type
_entity.pdbx_description
1 polymer ?
#
loop_
_entity_poly.entity_id
_entity_poly.type
_entity_poly.pdbx_seq_one_letter_code
_entity_poly.pdbx_strand_id
1 'polypeptide(L)'
;MSYALRSLGVGARQLATATTTRYSTSNIILHRLPSSLPSSSSRIHLQPLQCRRNFWSRLFGKKKKVEPVNPEDAKFIYPSSLCLYTAGRRTVWVGCMKLASCYPFLLTVFYLGPNLQLNWPALYTFPLLQAHPNITAAAILTLTALPMGMFYLAAPYVTHMFIKIPPYARVSKPAVMNWVKTGLTEETKLRIFTMRFLGRPKLVEVPLGELRFCRKRLGCVNLEWVYKQKEKPRVSQFYVEKKIGSGKGGHEAFFDVMGWVEENSVRMEKRLGGSGGASIVTDAIAGPGGNTSKSTSILKEVKKKTPIKKR
;
A
#
# COMPACT_ATOMS: atom_id res chain seq x y z
N MET A 1 5.60 -53.65 3.83
CA MET A 1 6.79 -52.93 4.34
C MET A 1 6.35 -51.50 4.67
N SER A 2 5.65 -51.22 5.77
CA SER A 2 6.04 -51.23 7.19
C SER A 2 7.16 -50.25 7.55
N TYR A 3 6.75 -49.15 8.20
CA TYR A 3 7.37 -48.38 9.30
C TYR A 3 8.81 -47.84 9.19
N ALA A 4 8.94 -46.53 9.51
CA ALA A 4 10.10 -45.77 10.06
C ALA A 4 10.27 -44.44 9.27
N LEU A 5 10.27 -43.22 9.82
CA LEU A 5 10.39 -42.73 11.20
C LEU A 5 9.71 -41.37 11.35
N ARG A 6 8.88 -41.29 12.39
CA ARG A 6 8.53 -40.09 13.16
C ARG A 6 9.77 -39.54 13.88
N SER A 7 9.66 -38.29 14.37
CA SER A 7 10.47 -37.58 15.39
C SER A 7 11.24 -36.41 14.75
N LEU A 8 11.00 -35.13 15.07
CA LEU A 8 10.87 -34.53 16.39
C LEU A 8 9.83 -33.41 16.40
N GLY A 9 8.93 -33.45 17.37
CA GLY A 9 8.21 -32.29 17.87
C GLY A 9 8.70 -31.94 19.26
N VAL A 10 8.82 -30.65 19.59
CA VAL A 10 8.74 -30.14 20.97
C VAL A 10 8.22 -28.70 20.89
N GLY A 11 7.15 -28.40 21.64
CA GLY A 11 6.81 -27.01 21.96
C GLY A 11 5.34 -26.62 22.03
N ALA A 12 4.45 -27.49 22.49
CA ALA A 12 3.12 -27.07 22.95
C ALA A 12 3.20 -26.46 24.36
N ARG A 13 2.60 -25.27 24.55
CA ARG A 13 1.99 -24.80 25.81
C ARG A 13 0.72 -24.05 25.39
N GLN A 14 -0.46 -24.69 25.45
CA GLN A 14 -1.43 -24.64 26.56
C GLN A 14 -1.74 -23.20 27.01
N LEU A 15 -2.90 -22.63 26.68
CA LEU A 15 -4.29 -22.86 27.15
C LEU A 15 -4.67 -21.79 28.20
N ALA A 16 -5.63 -20.93 27.84
CA ALA A 16 -6.60 -20.34 28.76
C ALA A 16 -7.76 -19.76 27.93
N THR A 17 -8.76 -20.61 27.71
CA THR A 17 -10.13 -20.24 27.34
C THR A 17 -10.85 -19.78 28.60
N ALA A 18 -11.29 -18.53 28.66
CA ALA A 18 -12.19 -18.06 29.71
C ALA A 18 -13.63 -18.19 29.22
N THR A 19 -14.35 -19.15 29.80
CA THR A 19 -15.76 -19.46 29.60
C THR A 19 -16.64 -18.54 30.45
N THR A 20 -17.71 -18.08 29.82
CA THR A 20 -18.84 -17.36 30.39
C THR A 20 -19.61 -18.24 31.38
N THR A 21 -20.05 -17.70 32.51
CA THR A 21 -21.12 -18.30 33.31
C THR A 21 -22.05 -17.22 33.87
N ARG A 22 -23.34 -17.37 33.58
CA ARG A 22 -24.46 -16.58 34.13
C ARG A 22 -25.10 -17.37 35.29
N TYR A 23 -25.46 -16.67 36.36
CA TYR A 23 -26.50 -17.00 37.36
C TYR A 23 -27.05 -15.64 37.85
N SER A 24 -28.29 -15.23 37.54
CA SER A 24 -29.59 -15.54 38.17
C SER A 24 -29.81 -14.96 39.59
N THR A 25 -30.55 -13.85 39.63
CA THR A 25 -31.63 -13.43 40.57
C THR A 25 -31.47 -13.55 42.09
N SER A 26 -31.54 -12.42 42.80
CA SER A 26 -32.71 -12.04 43.63
C SER A 26 -32.52 -10.68 44.33
N ASN A 27 -33.65 -10.00 44.53
CA ASN A 27 -33.82 -8.67 45.11
C ASN A 27 -33.46 -8.62 46.60
N ILE A 28 -32.95 -7.48 47.07
CA ILE A 28 -33.34 -6.85 48.35
C ILE A 28 -33.10 -5.33 48.20
N ILE A 29 -34.16 -4.58 48.45
CA ILE A 29 -34.22 -3.13 48.61
C ILE A 29 -33.64 -2.78 49.97
N LEU A 30 -32.77 -1.77 50.07
CA LEU A 30 -32.71 -0.86 51.22
C LEU A 30 -31.95 0.43 50.87
N HIS A 31 -32.54 1.54 51.31
CA HIS A 31 -32.18 2.94 51.08
C HIS A 31 -30.78 3.33 51.60
N ARG A 32 -30.00 4.09 50.80
CA ARG A 32 -29.19 5.23 51.29
C ARG A 32 -28.63 6.09 50.15
N LEU A 33 -28.97 7.38 50.17
CA LEU A 33 -28.22 8.51 49.62
C LEU A 33 -27.95 9.45 50.80
N PRO A 34 -27.06 10.47 50.71
CA PRO A 34 -25.96 10.71 49.77
C PRO A 34 -24.62 11.03 50.50
N SER A 35 -23.51 11.13 49.76
CA SER A 35 -22.44 12.16 49.90
C SER A 35 -21.05 11.65 49.47
N SER A 36 -20.28 12.56 48.87
CA SER A 36 -18.86 12.48 48.46
C SER A 36 -18.54 11.95 47.04
N LEU A 37 -18.34 12.91 46.13
CA LEU A 37 -17.34 12.88 45.05
C LEU A 37 -16.03 13.49 45.59
N PRO A 38 -14.89 13.46 44.87
CA PRO A 38 -14.39 12.48 43.90
C PRO A 38 -12.91 12.12 44.16
N SER A 39 -12.44 10.92 43.79
CA SER A 39 -11.10 10.71 43.21
C SER A 39 -10.82 9.22 43.06
N SER A 40 -10.96 8.72 41.84
CA SER A 40 -10.31 7.48 41.44
C SER A 40 -9.97 7.63 39.97
N SER A 41 -8.78 8.18 39.75
CA SER A 41 -8.10 8.24 38.46
C SER A 41 -7.95 6.81 37.92
N SER A 42 -8.90 6.39 37.10
CA SER A 42 -8.74 5.23 36.24
C SER A 42 -7.67 5.58 35.21
N ARG A 43 -6.41 5.26 35.54
CA ARG A 43 -5.31 5.24 34.56
C ARG A 43 -5.65 4.19 33.51
N ILE A 44 -6.32 4.63 32.45
CA ILE A 44 -6.40 3.89 31.20
C ILE A 44 -4.96 3.83 30.68
N HIS A 45 -4.28 2.74 31.01
CA HIS A 45 -2.95 2.43 30.51
C HIS A 45 -3.10 2.12 29.01
N LEU A 46 -3.18 3.18 28.19
CA LEU A 46 -3.05 3.08 26.74
C LEU A 46 -1.64 2.56 26.48
N GLN A 47 -1.51 1.23 26.37
CA GLN A 47 -0.27 0.64 25.91
C GLN A 47 0.03 1.28 24.56
N PRO A 48 1.21 1.91 24.38
CA PRO A 48 1.60 2.41 23.09
C PRO A 48 1.51 1.23 22.14
N LEU A 49 0.77 1.40 21.04
CA LEU A 49 0.65 0.42 19.97
C LEU A 49 2.04 0.21 19.38
N GLN A 50 2.84 -0.64 20.04
CA GLN A 50 4.16 -1.00 19.59
C GLN A 50 3.96 -1.74 18.28
N CYS A 51 4.32 -1.05 17.19
CA CYS A 51 4.36 -1.61 15.86
C CYS A 51 5.25 -2.86 15.94
N ARG A 52 4.61 -4.03 15.88
CA ARG A 52 5.24 -5.34 16.06
C ARG A 52 6.46 -5.40 15.14
N ARG A 53 7.67 -5.44 15.72
CA ARG A 53 8.93 -5.47 14.96
C ARG A 53 8.85 -6.53 13.87
N ASN A 54 8.93 -6.10 12.60
CA ASN A 54 8.88 -7.00 11.45
C ASN A 54 10.01 -8.03 11.56
N PHE A 55 9.75 -9.30 11.22
CA PHE A 55 10.69 -10.43 11.28
C PHE A 55 12.09 -10.09 10.71
N TRP A 56 12.14 -9.38 9.59
CA TRP A 56 13.38 -8.94 8.94
C TRP A 56 14.22 -7.96 9.78
N SER A 57 13.60 -7.17 10.66
CA SER A 57 14.34 -6.28 11.59
C SER A 57 15.02 -7.03 12.74
N ARG A 58 14.54 -8.24 13.07
CA ARG A 58 15.21 -9.13 14.02
C ARG A 58 16.39 -9.87 13.39
N LEU A 59 16.25 -10.30 12.14
CA LEU A 59 17.26 -11.10 11.44
C LEU A 59 18.41 -10.27 10.86
N PHE A 60 18.14 -9.07 10.34
CA PHE A 60 19.15 -8.26 9.64
C PHE A 60 19.28 -6.83 10.16
N GLY A 61 18.51 -6.46 11.18
CA GLY A 61 18.62 -5.15 11.79
C GLY A 61 19.84 -5.10 12.69
N LYS A 62 20.90 -4.38 12.30
CA LYS A 62 21.83 -3.80 13.29
C LYS A 62 20.98 -3.14 14.36
N LYS A 63 21.23 -3.41 15.65
CA LYS A 63 20.54 -2.76 16.77
C LYS A 63 20.67 -1.25 16.57
N LYS A 64 19.69 -0.63 15.92
CA LYS A 64 19.65 0.81 15.73
C LYS A 64 19.57 1.35 17.15
N LYS A 65 20.60 2.09 17.59
CA LYS A 65 20.55 2.84 18.86
C LYS A 65 19.19 3.51 18.85
N VAL A 66 18.33 3.11 19.77
CA VAL A 66 17.04 3.75 19.96
C VAL A 66 17.42 5.18 20.32
N GLU A 67 17.22 6.08 19.38
CA GLU A 67 17.45 7.50 19.61
C GLU A 67 16.61 7.86 20.84
N PRO A 68 17.22 8.41 21.91
CA PRO A 68 16.51 8.66 23.15
C PRO A 68 15.29 9.51 22.79
N VAL A 69 14.10 8.98 23.11
CA VAL A 69 12.84 9.69 22.88
C VAL A 69 12.98 11.03 23.61
N ASN A 70 12.91 12.13 22.87
CA ASN A 70 12.98 13.46 23.44
C ASN A 70 11.93 13.54 24.58
N PRO A 71 12.28 13.89 25.82
CA PRO A 71 11.32 13.94 26.93
C PRO A 71 10.11 14.85 26.63
N GLU A 72 10.25 15.82 25.73
CA GLU A 72 9.13 16.64 25.25
C GLU A 72 8.07 15.83 24.50
N ASP A 73 8.48 14.76 23.78
CA ASP A 73 7.55 13.88 23.07
C ASP A 73 6.74 12.99 24.03
N ALA A 74 7.21 12.78 25.27
CA ALA A 74 6.49 12.01 26.29
C ALA A 74 5.22 12.72 26.80
N LYS A 75 5.07 14.02 26.54
CA LYS A 75 3.87 14.79 26.89
C LYS A 75 2.71 14.53 25.92
N PHE A 76 2.97 14.03 24.71
CA PHE A 76 1.94 13.84 23.70
C PHE A 76 1.35 12.43 23.72
N ILE A 77 0.02 12.33 23.55
CA ILE A 77 -0.68 11.04 23.48
C ILE A 77 -0.32 10.29 22.19
N TYR A 78 -0.12 11.03 21.09
CA TYR A 78 0.19 10.46 19.78
C TYR A 78 1.65 10.67 19.38
N PRO A 79 2.27 9.68 18.69
CA PRO A 79 3.62 9.81 18.19
C PRO A 79 3.72 10.84 17.07
N SER A 80 4.95 11.31 16.81
CA SER A 80 5.26 12.29 15.75
C SER A 80 4.96 11.81 14.32
N SER A 81 4.90 10.50 14.11
CA SER A 81 4.62 9.87 12.82
C SER A 81 3.43 8.92 12.95
N LEU A 82 2.35 9.21 12.23
CA LEU A 82 1.15 8.36 12.19
C LEU A 82 1.19 7.43 10.99
N CYS A 83 0.95 6.14 11.22
CA CYS A 83 0.81 5.15 10.15
C CYS A 83 -0.58 5.29 9.50
N LEU A 84 -0.60 5.76 8.25
CA LEU A 84 -1.84 5.88 7.47
C LEU A 84 -2.21 4.57 6.79
N TYR A 85 -1.21 3.87 6.24
CA TYR A 85 -1.43 2.70 5.41
C TYR A 85 -0.46 1.59 5.80
N THR A 86 -1.00 0.36 5.86
CA THR A 86 -0.20 -0.86 5.95
C THR A 86 -0.76 -1.91 5.01
N ALA A 87 0.08 -2.43 4.12
CA ALA A 87 -0.30 -3.49 3.20
C ALA A 87 -0.43 -4.87 3.89
N GLY A 88 0.01 -4.99 5.15
CA GLY A 88 -0.12 -6.21 5.95
C GLY A 88 0.49 -7.46 5.27
N ARG A 89 -0.26 -8.57 5.27
CA ARG A 89 0.19 -9.87 4.75
C ARG A 89 0.44 -9.89 3.24
N ARG A 90 -0.18 -8.97 2.46
CA ARG A 90 0.00 -8.92 1.00
C ARG A 90 1.46 -8.61 0.62
N THR A 91 2.17 -7.85 1.46
CA THR A 91 3.60 -7.59 1.28
C THR A 91 4.41 -8.88 1.23
N VAL A 92 4.10 -9.85 2.11
CA VAL A 92 4.76 -11.15 2.18
C VAL A 92 4.45 -11.95 0.91
N TRP A 93 3.19 -11.97 0.48
CA TRP A 93 2.79 -12.65 -0.74
C TRP A 93 3.49 -12.08 -1.99
N VAL A 94 3.52 -10.75 -2.15
CA VAL A 94 4.26 -10.09 -3.24
C VAL A 94 5.76 -10.40 -3.16
N GLY A 95 6.33 -10.45 -1.95
CA GLY A 95 7.72 -10.84 -1.72
C GLY A 95 8.00 -12.28 -2.15
N CYS A 96 7.14 -13.22 -1.75
CA CYS A 96 7.22 -14.62 -2.13
C CYS A 96 7.10 -14.81 -3.65
N MET A 97 6.18 -14.10 -4.31
CA MET A 97 6.04 -14.15 -5.77
C MET A 97 7.31 -13.68 -6.50
N LYS A 98 7.95 -12.61 -6.02
CA LYS A 98 9.24 -12.14 -6.58
C LYS A 98 10.37 -13.14 -6.38
N LEU A 99 10.43 -13.80 -5.21
CA LEU A 99 11.44 -14.83 -4.95
C LEU A 99 11.19 -16.08 -5.80
N ALA A 100 9.93 -16.50 -5.91
CA ALA A 100 9.51 -17.64 -6.71
C ALA A 100 9.76 -17.43 -8.20
N SER A 101 9.72 -16.20 -8.72
CA SER A 101 10.12 -15.89 -10.10
C SER A 101 11.63 -15.71 -10.28
N CYS A 102 12.32 -15.20 -9.26
CA CYS A 102 13.76 -14.99 -9.31
C CYS A 102 14.51 -16.32 -9.33
N TYR A 103 14.06 -17.31 -8.55
CA TYR A 103 14.70 -18.63 -8.48
C TYR A 103 14.80 -19.36 -9.83
N PRO A 104 13.70 -19.60 -10.58
CA PRO A 104 13.78 -20.27 -11.88
C PRO A 104 14.59 -19.44 -12.87
N PHE A 105 14.49 -18.11 -12.86
CA PHE A 105 15.33 -17.25 -13.70
C PHE A 105 16.82 -17.43 -13.42
N LEU A 106 17.23 -17.43 -12.15
CA LEU A 106 18.63 -17.63 -11.79
C LEU A 106 19.11 -19.04 -12.20
N LEU A 107 18.27 -20.05 -11.94
CA LEU A 107 18.59 -21.43 -12.27
C LEU A 107 18.68 -21.66 -13.78
N THR A 108 17.77 -21.12 -14.59
CA THR A 108 17.79 -21.35 -16.05
C THR A 108 18.80 -20.48 -16.76
N VAL A 109 18.91 -19.19 -16.42
CA VAL A 109 19.75 -18.25 -17.17
C VAL A 109 21.22 -18.35 -16.77
N PHE A 110 21.52 -18.41 -15.47
CA PHE A 110 22.91 -18.43 -15.01
C PHE A 110 23.48 -19.83 -14.83
N TYR A 111 22.67 -20.80 -14.40
CA TYR A 111 23.15 -22.15 -14.16
C TYR A 111 22.94 -23.06 -15.38
N LEU A 112 21.72 -23.16 -15.89
CA LEU A 112 21.39 -24.09 -16.97
C LEU A 112 21.84 -23.59 -18.35
N GLY A 113 21.70 -22.30 -18.65
CA GLY A 113 21.99 -21.71 -19.96
C GLY A 113 23.40 -22.02 -20.48
N PRO A 114 24.46 -21.69 -19.72
CA PRO A 114 25.84 -22.00 -20.12
C PRO A 114 26.13 -23.50 -20.21
N ASN A 115 25.41 -24.32 -19.45
CA ASN A 115 25.65 -25.76 -19.30
C ASN A 115 24.69 -26.63 -20.13
N LEU A 116 23.80 -26.03 -20.91
CA LEU A 116 22.70 -26.72 -21.55
C LEU A 116 23.19 -27.75 -22.57
N GLN A 117 24.26 -27.42 -23.29
CA GLN A 117 24.90 -28.30 -24.26
C GLN A 117 25.67 -29.47 -23.62
N LEU A 118 26.12 -29.31 -22.37
CA LEU A 118 27.08 -30.23 -21.75
C LEU A 118 26.42 -31.23 -20.79
N ASN A 119 25.36 -30.84 -20.07
CA ASN A 119 24.92 -31.58 -18.88
C ASN A 119 23.53 -32.24 -18.97
N TRP A 120 22.74 -32.03 -20.02
CA TRP A 120 21.33 -32.46 -20.03
C TRP A 120 20.89 -33.27 -21.28
N PRO A 121 21.48 -34.44 -21.55
CA PRO A 121 21.02 -35.37 -22.59
C PRO A 121 19.57 -35.83 -22.36
N ALA A 122 19.08 -35.81 -21.11
CA ALA A 122 17.72 -36.19 -20.76
C ALA A 122 16.65 -35.25 -21.34
N LEU A 123 16.94 -33.96 -21.59
CA LEU A 123 16.01 -33.03 -22.24
C LEU A 123 15.78 -33.37 -23.72
N TYR A 124 16.71 -34.09 -24.35
CA TYR A 124 16.62 -34.55 -25.74
C TYR A 124 15.76 -35.80 -25.91
N THR A 125 15.22 -36.37 -24.84
CA THR A 125 14.26 -37.49 -24.93
C THR A 125 12.91 -37.07 -25.53
N PHE A 126 12.62 -35.77 -25.54
CA PHE A 126 11.44 -35.24 -26.21
C PHE A 126 11.73 -35.04 -27.70
N PRO A 127 10.99 -35.68 -28.62
CA PRO A 127 11.30 -35.66 -30.06
C PRO A 127 11.25 -34.26 -30.68
N LEU A 128 10.41 -33.36 -30.14
CA LEU A 128 10.35 -31.95 -30.55
C LEU A 128 11.62 -31.15 -30.21
N LEU A 129 12.34 -31.54 -29.15
CA LEU A 129 13.53 -30.85 -28.67
C LEU A 129 14.79 -31.27 -29.42
N GLN A 130 14.77 -32.44 -30.06
CA GLN A 130 15.90 -32.98 -30.80
C GLN A 130 16.07 -32.32 -32.17
N ALA A 131 14.98 -31.88 -32.81
CA ALA A 131 15.01 -31.25 -34.13
C ALA A 131 15.70 -29.87 -34.13
N HIS A 132 15.48 -29.05 -33.09
CA HIS A 132 15.99 -27.68 -33.03
C HIS A 132 16.46 -27.28 -31.62
N PRO A 133 17.62 -27.82 -31.15
CA PRO A 133 18.07 -27.63 -29.77
C PRO A 133 18.32 -26.16 -29.41
N ASN A 134 18.82 -25.36 -30.36
CA ASN A 134 19.09 -23.94 -30.14
C ASN A 134 17.80 -23.12 -29.93
N ILE A 135 16.73 -23.47 -30.64
CA ILE A 135 15.44 -22.77 -30.52
C ILE A 135 14.78 -23.11 -29.19
N THR A 136 14.83 -24.38 -28.78
CA THR A 136 14.32 -24.80 -27.47
C THR A 136 15.09 -24.14 -26.33
N ALA A 137 16.42 -24.10 -26.41
CA ALA A 137 17.26 -23.40 -25.44
C ALA A 137 16.83 -21.94 -25.29
N ALA A 138 16.68 -21.23 -26.42
CA ALA A 138 16.20 -19.86 -26.45
C ALA A 138 14.77 -19.73 -25.87
N ALA A 139 13.87 -20.66 -26.18
CA ALA A 139 12.51 -20.67 -25.66
C ALA A 139 12.46 -20.84 -24.13
N ILE A 140 13.25 -21.74 -23.57
CA ILE A 140 13.32 -21.97 -22.11
C ILE A 140 13.89 -20.72 -21.41
N LEU A 141 14.97 -20.15 -21.95
CA LEU A 141 15.59 -18.94 -21.41
C LEU A 141 14.63 -17.74 -21.45
N THR A 142 13.92 -17.54 -22.57
CA THR A 142 12.97 -16.43 -22.72
C THR A 142 11.72 -16.62 -21.85
N LEU A 143 11.19 -17.84 -21.77
CA LEU A 143 10.02 -18.15 -20.94
C LEU A 143 10.29 -17.91 -19.45
N THR A 144 11.49 -18.23 -18.98
CA THR A 144 11.87 -18.01 -17.58
C THR A 144 12.32 -16.59 -17.28
N ALA A 145 12.86 -15.87 -18.28
CA ALA A 145 13.15 -14.44 -18.16
C ALA A 145 11.91 -13.55 -18.17
N LEU A 146 10.80 -13.98 -18.78
CA LEU A 146 9.59 -13.17 -18.93
C LEU A 146 8.96 -12.74 -17.58
N PRO A 147 8.70 -13.63 -16.61
CA PRO A 147 8.18 -13.24 -15.30
C PRO A 147 9.09 -12.23 -14.59
N MET A 148 10.41 -12.43 -14.71
CA MET A 148 11.41 -11.55 -14.14
C MET A 148 11.37 -10.15 -14.78
N GLY A 149 11.23 -10.08 -16.11
CA GLY A 149 11.00 -8.85 -16.86
C GLY A 149 9.72 -8.13 -16.43
N MET A 150 8.62 -8.86 -16.22
CA MET A 150 7.38 -8.27 -15.72
C MET A 150 7.56 -7.61 -14.34
N PHE A 151 8.30 -8.23 -13.42
CA PHE A 151 8.57 -7.64 -12.11
C PHE A 151 9.52 -6.43 -12.18
N TYR A 152 10.42 -6.39 -13.15
CA TYR A 152 11.26 -5.22 -13.41
C TYR A 152 10.44 -4.03 -13.94
N LEU A 153 9.44 -4.31 -14.77
CA LEU A 153 8.52 -3.31 -15.31
C LEU A 153 7.39 -2.93 -14.34
N ALA A 154 7.13 -3.74 -13.31
CA ALA A 154 6.14 -3.43 -12.29
C ALA A 154 6.61 -2.25 -11.42
N ALA A 155 5.68 -1.36 -11.07
CA ALA A 155 6.01 -0.29 -10.13
C ALA A 155 6.28 -0.83 -8.72
N PRO A 156 7.12 -0.15 -7.93
CA PRO A 156 7.40 -0.54 -6.56
C PRO A 156 6.11 -0.52 -5.72
N TYR A 157 5.83 -1.66 -5.09
CA TYR A 157 4.69 -1.85 -4.20
C TYR A 157 4.92 -1.13 -2.86
N VAL A 158 3.96 -0.32 -2.45
CA VAL A 158 4.00 0.40 -1.16
C VAL A 158 3.60 -0.54 -0.02
N THR A 159 4.46 -0.63 1.00
CA THR A 159 4.26 -1.48 2.17
C THR A 159 3.63 -0.71 3.33
N HIS A 160 4.13 0.50 3.59
CA HIS A 160 3.67 1.36 4.66
C HIS A 160 3.68 2.82 4.22
N MET A 161 2.75 3.62 4.76
CA MET A 161 2.81 5.08 4.65
C MET A 161 2.69 5.70 6.03
N PHE A 162 3.53 6.69 6.29
CA PHE A 162 3.48 7.48 7.51
C PHE A 162 3.40 8.96 7.18
N ILE A 163 2.59 9.69 7.94
CA ILE A 163 2.50 11.14 7.86
C ILE A 163 3.06 11.75 9.13
N LYS A 164 3.80 12.86 8.99
CA LYS A 164 4.33 13.60 10.14
C LYS A 164 3.24 14.52 10.69
N ILE A 165 2.91 14.37 11.97
CA ILE A 165 1.87 15.17 12.63
C ILE A 165 2.52 16.33 13.40
N PRO A 166 2.00 17.57 13.29
CA PRO A 166 2.48 18.71 14.05
C PRO A 166 2.12 18.58 15.55
N PRO A 167 2.88 19.20 16.47
CA PRO A 167 2.70 19.02 17.92
C PRO A 167 1.27 19.31 18.42
N TYR A 168 0.61 20.36 17.89
CA TYR A 168 -0.74 20.74 18.30
C TYR A 168 -1.80 19.67 18.00
N ALA A 169 -1.60 18.86 16.96
CA ALA A 169 -2.55 17.81 16.58
C ALA A 169 -2.32 16.51 17.35
N ARG A 170 -1.21 16.35 18.07
CA ARG A 170 -0.87 15.11 18.81
C ARG A 170 -1.57 14.97 20.17
N VAL A 171 -2.42 15.93 20.53
CA VAL A 171 -3.09 15.98 21.83
C VAL A 171 -4.20 14.94 21.92
N SER A 172 -4.99 14.75 20.86
CA SER A 172 -6.16 13.87 20.90
C SER A 172 -6.51 13.32 19.51
N LYS A 173 -7.26 12.21 19.46
CA LYS A 173 -7.76 11.63 18.20
C LYS A 173 -8.56 12.65 17.37
N PRO A 174 -9.53 13.40 17.93
CA PRO A 174 -10.27 14.39 17.15
C PRO A 174 -9.38 15.53 16.67
N ALA A 175 -8.35 15.94 17.42
CA ALA A 175 -7.39 16.94 16.95
C ALA A 175 -6.60 16.45 15.72
N VAL A 176 -6.16 15.19 15.71
CA VAL A 176 -5.53 14.57 14.53
C VAL A 176 -6.49 14.56 13.35
N MET A 177 -7.73 14.11 13.54
CA MET A 177 -8.71 14.01 12.45
C MET A 177 -9.09 15.39 11.90
N ASN A 178 -9.24 16.39 12.76
CA ASN A 178 -9.50 17.77 12.33
C ASN A 178 -8.32 18.32 11.54
N TRP A 179 -7.08 18.08 12.00
CA TRP A 179 -5.89 18.45 11.27
C TRP A 179 -5.82 17.76 9.89
N VAL A 180 -6.18 16.48 9.79
CA VAL A 180 -6.23 15.77 8.50
C VAL A 180 -7.26 16.39 7.55
N LYS A 181 -8.41 16.84 8.07
CA LYS A 181 -9.47 17.41 7.25
C LYS A 181 -9.19 18.84 6.77
N THR A 182 -8.64 19.70 7.62
CA THR A 182 -8.51 21.13 7.33
C THR A 182 -7.07 21.64 7.28
N GLY A 183 -6.14 20.95 7.95
CA GLY A 183 -4.76 21.39 8.14
C GLY A 183 -3.73 20.75 7.21
N LEU A 184 -4.18 20.03 6.18
CA LEU A 184 -3.29 19.43 5.18
C LEU A 184 -2.74 20.50 4.24
N THR A 185 -1.41 20.66 4.24
CA THR A 185 -0.70 21.61 3.38
C THR A 185 0.12 20.89 2.31
N GLU A 186 0.43 21.58 1.20
CA GLU A 186 1.27 21.05 0.12
C GLU A 186 2.68 20.63 0.60
N GLU A 187 3.19 21.29 1.64
CA GLU A 187 4.51 21.03 2.24
C GLU A 187 4.52 19.82 3.19
N THR A 188 3.35 19.31 3.56
CA THR A 188 3.25 18.19 4.49
C THR A 188 3.94 16.96 3.88
N LYS A 189 4.90 16.40 4.62
CA LYS A 189 5.74 15.28 4.14
C LYS A 189 5.08 13.94 4.44
N LEU A 190 4.88 13.14 3.39
CA LEU A 190 4.46 11.75 3.43
C LEU A 190 5.69 10.83 3.28
N ARG A 191 5.87 9.94 4.25
CA ARG A 191 6.91 8.90 4.25
C ARG A 191 6.34 7.62 3.67
N ILE A 192 6.77 7.28 2.46
CA ILE A 192 6.34 6.09 1.73
C ILE A 192 7.43 5.03 1.84
N PHE A 193 7.08 3.86 2.37
CA PHE A 193 7.93 2.68 2.34
C PHE A 193 7.55 1.81 1.15
N THR A 194 8.53 1.53 0.30
CA THR A 194 8.36 0.67 -0.87
C THR A 194 9.23 -0.57 -0.78
N MET A 195 8.79 -1.65 -1.40
CA MET A 195 9.57 -2.88 -1.51
C MET A 195 10.30 -2.92 -2.85
N ARG A 196 11.64 -2.86 -2.83
CA ARG A 196 12.46 -3.08 -4.04
C ARG A 196 12.39 -4.53 -4.52
N PHE A 197 12.98 -4.78 -5.68
CA PHE A 197 13.04 -6.11 -6.30
C PHE A 197 13.56 -7.20 -5.34
N LEU A 198 14.65 -6.94 -4.60
CA LEU A 198 15.24 -7.87 -3.62
C LEU A 198 14.62 -7.78 -2.22
N GLY A 199 13.36 -7.36 -2.08
CA GLY A 199 12.70 -7.23 -0.77
C GLY A 199 13.26 -6.11 0.13
N ARG A 200 14.34 -5.43 -0.27
CA ARG A 200 14.93 -4.33 0.51
C ARG A 200 13.93 -3.18 0.64
N PRO A 201 13.54 -2.78 1.86
CA PRO A 201 12.66 -1.64 2.05
C PRO A 201 13.40 -0.35 1.66
N LYS A 202 12.74 0.50 0.87
CA LYS A 202 13.20 1.84 0.53
C LYS A 202 12.22 2.85 1.12
N LEU A 203 12.73 3.71 2.00
CA LEU A 203 12.00 4.88 2.49
C LEU A 203 12.16 6.02 1.49
N VAL A 204 11.05 6.67 1.16
CA VAL A 204 10.99 7.88 0.35
C VAL A 204 10.14 8.90 1.10
N GLU A 205 10.67 10.10 1.33
CA GLU A 205 9.89 11.22 1.85
C GLU A 205 9.44 12.09 0.69
N VAL A 206 8.14 12.36 0.61
CA VAL A 206 7.52 13.07 -0.51
C VAL A 206 6.57 14.14 0.03
N PRO A 207 6.66 15.41 -0.40
CA PRO A 207 5.66 16.41 -0.04
C PRO A 207 4.33 16.12 -0.75
N LEU A 208 3.21 16.32 -0.07
CA LEU A 208 1.87 16.02 -0.61
C LEU A 208 1.56 16.83 -1.88
N GLY A 209 2.09 18.05 -2.02
CA GLY A 209 1.91 18.90 -3.21
C GLY A 209 2.60 18.38 -4.48
N GLU A 210 3.53 17.41 -4.35
CA GLU A 210 4.24 16.80 -5.48
C GLU A 210 3.71 15.40 -5.83
N LEU A 211 2.78 14.86 -5.04
CA LEU A 211 2.11 13.60 -5.32
C LEU A 211 0.92 13.81 -6.25
N ARG A 212 0.77 12.93 -7.23
CA ARG A 212 -0.37 12.92 -8.15
C ARG A 212 -0.93 11.53 -8.30
N PHE A 213 -2.24 11.45 -8.46
CA PHE A 213 -2.88 10.23 -8.92
C PHE A 213 -2.72 10.07 -10.42
N CYS A 214 -2.37 8.86 -10.83
CA CYS A 214 -2.15 8.55 -12.24
C CYS A 214 -2.47 7.09 -12.51
N ARG A 215 -3.09 6.77 -13.64
CA ARG A 215 -3.32 5.38 -14.06
C ARG A 215 -2.38 5.05 -15.22
N LYS A 216 -1.22 4.47 -14.91
CA LYS A 216 -0.19 4.08 -15.91
C LYS A 216 0.09 2.57 -15.86
N ARG A 217 0.73 2.02 -16.89
CA ARG A 217 1.14 0.60 -17.01
C ARG A 217 -0.02 -0.38 -16.72
N LEU A 218 -1.12 -0.26 -17.46
CA LEU A 218 -2.31 -1.11 -17.29
C LEU A 218 -2.94 -1.06 -15.87
N GLY A 219 -2.68 0.03 -15.12
CA GLY A 219 -3.15 0.18 -13.74
C GLY A 219 -2.20 -0.35 -12.67
N CYS A 220 -1.01 -0.81 -13.05
CA CYS A 220 0.05 -1.19 -12.10
C CYS A 220 0.73 0.04 -11.47
N VAL A 221 0.41 1.26 -11.90
CA VAL A 221 0.81 2.51 -11.26
C VAL A 221 -0.45 3.29 -10.92
N ASN A 222 -0.56 3.73 -9.68
CA ASN A 222 -1.68 4.56 -9.22
C ASN A 222 -1.24 5.90 -8.62
N LEU A 223 0.02 6.01 -8.19
CA LEU A 223 0.60 7.25 -7.68
C LEU A 223 1.90 7.56 -8.40
N GLU A 224 2.09 8.83 -8.71
CA GLU A 224 3.35 9.36 -9.18
C GLU A 224 3.81 10.51 -8.29
N TRP A 225 5.11 10.60 -8.11
CA TRP A 225 5.76 11.73 -7.48
C TRP A 225 6.54 12.49 -8.55
N VAL A 226 6.16 13.75 -8.75
CA VAL A 226 6.78 14.68 -9.68
C VAL A 226 7.66 15.65 -8.91
N TYR A 227 8.96 15.45 -8.96
CA TYR A 227 9.92 16.30 -8.26
C TYR A 227 10.06 17.66 -8.96
N LYS A 228 9.69 18.76 -8.29
CA LYS A 228 9.73 20.11 -8.88
C LYS A 228 11.09 20.81 -8.76
N GLN A 229 11.96 20.33 -7.86
CA GLN A 229 13.16 21.07 -7.44
C GLN A 229 14.38 20.89 -8.38
N LYS A 230 14.30 20.10 -9.46
CA LYS A 230 15.41 19.90 -10.41
C LYS A 230 14.98 20.24 -11.83
N GLU A 231 15.90 20.83 -12.59
CA GLU A 231 15.74 21.19 -14.01
C GLU A 231 15.25 20.03 -14.88
N LYS A 232 15.54 18.78 -14.49
CA LYS A 232 14.96 17.58 -15.10
C LYS A 232 13.97 16.94 -14.13
N PRO A 233 12.65 16.95 -14.44
CA PRO A 233 11.66 16.33 -13.59
C PRO A 233 11.90 14.82 -13.54
N ARG A 234 12.26 14.30 -12.37
CA ARG A 234 12.31 12.86 -12.14
C ARG A 234 10.95 12.42 -11.63
N VAL A 235 10.34 11.47 -12.34
CA VAL A 235 9.06 10.88 -11.95
C VAL A 235 9.31 9.55 -11.27
N SER A 236 8.91 9.45 -10.00
CA SER A 236 8.88 8.17 -9.29
C SER A 236 7.46 7.63 -9.30
N GLN A 237 7.29 6.38 -9.69
CA GLN A 237 5.99 5.71 -9.77
C GLN A 237 5.82 4.75 -8.62
N PHE A 238 4.61 4.66 -8.07
CA PHE A 238 4.26 3.80 -6.95
C PHE A 238 2.94 3.07 -7.20
N TYR A 239 2.81 1.91 -6.58
CA TYR A 239 1.55 1.19 -6.49
C TYR A 239 1.07 1.10 -5.04
N VAL A 240 -0.13 1.58 -4.80
CA VAL A 240 -0.83 1.58 -3.52
C VAL A 240 -2.16 0.89 -3.67
N GLU A 241 -2.42 -0.07 -2.81
CA GLU A 241 -3.64 -0.83 -2.95
C GLU A 241 -4.80 -0.12 -2.25
N LYS A 242 -5.81 0.32 -3.01
CA LYS A 242 -6.99 1.02 -2.45
C LYS A 242 -7.82 0.12 -1.50
N LYS A 243 -7.69 -1.21 -1.59
CA LYS A 243 -8.56 -2.20 -0.93
C LYS A 243 -7.91 -2.92 0.27
N ILE A 244 -6.98 -2.31 1.02
CA ILE A 244 -6.38 -2.96 2.19
C ILE A 244 -6.84 -2.37 3.52
N GLY A 245 -7.66 -3.16 4.23
CA GLY A 245 -7.31 -3.73 5.53
C GLY A 245 -7.29 -2.81 6.76
N SER A 246 -8.48 -2.48 7.28
CA SER A 246 -8.92 -2.67 8.68
C SER A 246 -7.86 -2.57 9.82
N GLY A 247 -7.01 -1.54 9.82
CA GLY A 247 -6.38 -1.09 11.06
C GLY A 247 -7.39 -0.24 11.83
N LYS A 248 -7.57 -0.49 13.14
CA LYS A 248 -8.58 0.13 14.05
C LYS A 248 -8.59 1.67 14.17
N GLY A 249 -7.92 2.42 13.29
CA GLY A 249 -7.96 3.89 13.30
C GLY A 249 -7.32 4.60 12.10
N GLY A 250 -6.89 3.88 11.06
CA GLY A 250 -6.11 4.47 9.95
C GLY A 250 -6.87 4.64 8.63
N HIS A 251 -8.10 4.12 8.51
CA HIS A 251 -8.82 4.12 7.24
C HIS A 251 -9.27 5.55 6.88
N GLU A 252 -10.05 6.21 7.75
CA GLU A 252 -10.61 7.53 7.46
C GLU A 252 -9.52 8.56 7.12
N ALA A 253 -8.48 8.66 7.95
CA ALA A 253 -7.37 9.57 7.68
C ALA A 253 -6.64 9.26 6.36
N PHE A 254 -6.52 7.98 5.97
CA PHE A 254 -5.95 7.62 4.69
C PHE A 254 -6.83 8.09 3.52
N PHE A 255 -8.15 7.87 3.56
CA PHE A 255 -9.04 8.33 2.49
C PHE A 255 -9.11 9.85 2.41
N ASP A 256 -9.08 10.55 3.54
CA ASP A 256 -9.06 12.01 3.55
C ASP A 256 -7.75 12.53 2.93
N VAL A 257 -6.59 11.97 3.31
CA VAL A 257 -5.29 12.34 2.72
C VAL A 257 -5.23 12.01 1.23
N MET A 258 -5.67 10.81 0.83
CA MET A 258 -5.67 10.44 -0.58
C MET A 258 -6.69 11.24 -1.39
N GLY A 259 -7.86 11.55 -0.83
CA GLY A 259 -8.86 12.41 -1.46
C GLY A 259 -8.32 13.82 -1.67
N TRP A 260 -7.60 14.37 -0.69
CA TRP A 260 -6.89 15.63 -0.82
C TRP A 260 -5.83 15.58 -1.95
N VAL A 261 -5.06 14.50 -2.06
CA VAL A 261 -4.06 14.31 -3.13
C VAL A 261 -4.73 14.22 -4.51
N GLU A 262 -5.87 13.54 -4.61
CA GLU A 262 -6.64 13.42 -5.85
C GLU A 262 -7.18 14.79 -6.27
N GLU A 263 -7.79 15.53 -5.36
CA GLU A 263 -8.28 16.88 -5.64
C GLU A 263 -7.14 17.84 -6.03
N ASN A 264 -6.02 17.80 -5.31
CA ASN A 264 -4.86 18.63 -5.61
C ASN A 264 -4.24 18.29 -6.98
N SER A 265 -4.24 17.01 -7.36
CA SER A 265 -3.75 16.58 -8.67
C SER A 265 -4.58 17.17 -9.82
N VAL A 266 -5.91 17.19 -9.68
CA VAL A 266 -6.83 17.81 -10.65
C VAL A 266 -6.64 19.33 -10.71
N ARG A 267 -6.44 19.99 -9.55
CA ARG A 267 -6.15 21.43 -9.51
C ARG A 267 -4.85 21.77 -10.23
N MET A 268 -3.82 20.95 -10.07
CA MET A 268 -2.53 21.13 -10.74
C MET A 268 -2.62 20.91 -12.25
N GLU A 269 -3.39 19.92 -12.71
CA GLU A 269 -3.64 19.73 -14.15
C GLU A 269 -4.36 20.93 -14.76
N LYS A 270 -5.36 21.50 -14.07
CA LYS A 270 -6.04 22.72 -14.54
C LYS A 270 -5.09 23.92 -14.63
N ARG A 271 -4.19 24.11 -13.66
CA ARG A 271 -3.19 25.19 -13.69
C ARG A 271 -2.21 25.06 -14.85
N LEU A 272 -1.82 23.83 -15.19
CA LEU A 272 -0.91 23.56 -16.30
C LEU A 272 -1.61 23.60 -17.67
N GLY A 273 -2.84 23.10 -17.75
CA GLY A 273 -3.65 23.12 -18.98
C GLY A 273 -4.29 24.47 -19.31
N GLY A 274 -4.49 25.33 -18.31
CA GLY A 274 -5.09 26.66 -18.50
C GLY A 274 -4.15 27.72 -19.07
N SER A 275 -2.86 27.41 -19.24
CA SER A 275 -1.85 28.35 -19.78
C SER A 275 -1.42 28.03 -21.21
N GLY A 276 -2.03 27.04 -21.88
CA GLY A 276 -1.63 26.61 -23.22
C GLY A 276 -2.82 26.19 -24.07
N GLY A 277 -3.45 27.17 -24.73
CA GLY A 277 -4.21 26.88 -25.93
C GLY A 277 -3.27 26.49 -27.07
N ALA A 278 -3.69 25.47 -27.83
CA ALA A 278 -3.22 25.04 -29.16
C ALA A 278 -1.96 24.15 -29.29
N SER A 279 -2.16 23.05 -30.04
CA SER A 279 -1.18 22.19 -30.74
C SER A 279 -0.41 21.16 -29.86
N ILE A 280 -0.18 19.87 -30.19
CA ILE A 280 -0.29 19.08 -31.43
C ILE A 280 -0.14 17.57 -31.05
N VAL A 281 -0.96 16.72 -31.68
CA VAL A 281 -0.71 15.36 -32.23
C VAL A 281 -0.14 14.22 -31.35
N THR A 282 -0.92 13.14 -31.26
CA THR A 282 -0.51 11.82 -31.79
C THR A 282 -1.75 11.00 -32.18
N ASP A 283 -2.20 11.20 -33.43
CA ASP A 283 -2.56 10.10 -34.34
C ASP A 283 -1.31 9.19 -34.51
N ALA A 284 -1.32 7.91 -34.87
CA ALA A 284 -2.31 6.88 -35.12
C ALA A 284 -1.53 5.55 -35.18
N ILE A 285 -2.17 4.43 -34.80
CA ILE A 285 -1.92 3.15 -35.48
C ILE A 285 -3.30 2.59 -35.83
N ALA A 286 -3.53 2.50 -37.14
CA ALA A 286 -4.75 2.04 -37.77
C ALA A 286 -4.97 0.53 -37.58
N GLY A 287 -6.22 0.15 -37.42
CA GLY A 287 -6.75 -1.18 -37.73
C GLY A 287 -8.14 -1.00 -38.34
N PRO A 288 -8.43 -1.53 -39.54
CA PRO A 288 -9.72 -1.34 -40.18
C PRO A 288 -10.71 -2.41 -39.70
N GLY A 289 -11.94 -1.99 -39.37
CA GLY A 289 -13.06 -2.93 -39.27
C GLY A 289 -14.18 -2.51 -38.32
N GLY A 290 -15.33 -2.18 -38.90
CA GLY A 290 -16.62 -2.61 -38.33
C GLY A 290 -17.44 -1.60 -37.52
N ASN A 291 -18.37 -0.96 -38.24
CA ASN A 291 -19.80 -0.79 -37.89
C ASN A 291 -20.22 -0.09 -36.59
N THR A 292 -20.75 1.12 -36.81
CA THR A 292 -22.10 1.60 -36.40
C THR A 292 -22.66 1.17 -35.04
N SER A 293 -22.82 2.14 -34.13
CA SER A 293 -24.15 2.46 -33.56
C SER A 293 -24.14 3.74 -32.70
N LYS A 294 -25.27 4.44 -32.84
CA LYS A 294 -25.74 5.71 -32.30
C LYS A 294 -25.47 5.95 -30.81
N SER A 295 -25.15 7.20 -30.44
CA SER A 295 -25.55 7.76 -29.14
C SER A 295 -26.04 9.19 -29.30
N THR A 296 -27.31 9.36 -28.98
CA THR A 296 -28.15 10.54 -29.08
C THR A 296 -27.82 11.55 -27.98
N SER A 297 -27.71 12.82 -28.37
CA SER A 297 -27.57 13.99 -27.51
C SER A 297 -28.89 14.30 -26.78
N ILE A 298 -28.87 14.41 -25.45
CA ILE A 298 -29.96 14.99 -24.67
C ILE A 298 -29.61 16.43 -24.32
N LEU A 299 -30.29 17.35 -25.01
CA LEU A 299 -30.34 18.79 -24.75
C LEU A 299 -31.27 19.01 -23.54
N LYS A 300 -30.81 19.74 -22.51
CA LYS A 300 -31.67 20.19 -21.41
C LYS A 300 -32.36 21.50 -21.78
N GLU A 301 -33.67 21.46 -21.88
CA GLU A 301 -34.54 22.61 -22.10
C GLU A 301 -34.91 23.28 -20.76
N VAL A 302 -34.71 24.59 -20.68
CA VAL A 302 -35.03 25.46 -19.55
C VAL A 302 -36.48 25.93 -19.69
N LYS A 303 -37.36 25.57 -18.75
CA LYS A 303 -38.75 26.05 -18.73
C LYS A 303 -38.99 27.04 -17.60
N LYS A 304 -39.16 28.32 -17.97
CA LYS A 304 -39.67 29.43 -17.17
C LYS A 304 -41.08 29.09 -16.63
N LYS A 305 -41.34 29.42 -15.36
CA LYS A 305 -42.70 29.56 -14.79
C LYS A 305 -42.91 31.00 -14.33
N THR A 306 -43.90 31.65 -14.91
CA THR A 306 -44.52 32.91 -14.46
C THR A 306 -45.81 32.60 -13.67
N PRO A 307 -46.36 33.55 -12.89
CA PRO A 307 -47.22 33.30 -11.74
C PRO A 307 -48.72 33.30 -12.10
N ILE A 308 -49.52 32.58 -11.30
CA ILE A 308 -50.99 32.64 -11.36
C ILE A 308 -51.52 33.41 -10.14
N LYS A 309 -52.38 34.37 -10.45
CA LYS A 309 -53.07 35.31 -9.58
C LYS A 309 -54.38 34.70 -9.06
N LYS A 310 -54.80 35.18 -7.89
CA LYS A 310 -55.99 34.87 -7.09
C LYS A 310 -57.32 34.73 -7.86
N ARG A 311 -58.22 33.92 -7.29
CA ARG A 311 -59.58 34.35 -6.94
C ARG A 311 -59.86 33.94 -5.51
#